data_AF-A0A3N5GES7-F1
#
_entry.id   AF-A0A3N5GES7-F1
#
_cell.length_a   1.000
_cell.length_b   1.000
_cell.length_c   1.000
_cell.angle_alpha   90.00
_cell.angle_beta   90.00
_cell.angle_gamma   90.00
#
_symmetry.space_group_name_H-M   'P 1'
#
loop_
_entity.id
_entity.type
_entity.pdbx_description
1 polymer ?
#
loop_
_entity_poly.entity_id
_entity_poly.type
_entity_poly.pdbx_seq_one_letter_code
_entity_poly.pdbx_strand_id
1 'polypeptide(L)'
;RHPRWAFAFKFPPRKEITRILNIVPSVGRSGVVTPVAMMLPVEIGGVTVARATLHNREEVARKDVREGDRVRVQRAGDVIPQVIERIEEPDRERGPVWRMPDRCPSCGTPLVERGPFTLCPNGFECPAQLAGRIVHLASRDALDVEGLGDETAKLFVAEGLVRQLPDIFDLRVEQLLPLPGFAKKSAEKLVQAIEKASHTELPRFLFGLGIPEVGVAVARDLARHFGTFARLRTADEAALQEVPGVGPRMAEAITTFFGDPKNARILDELVAKVRLQETEPSAPELGDVLPLAGQKWVFTGGLTALSRRDAQALVERLGARATGSVSKATDVVVVGEDAGSKADDARKLGIKTMDETEFLAFLRGNGIDV
;
A
#
# COMPACT_ATOMS: atom_id res chain seq x y z
N ARG A 1 -7.26 -2.27 10.76
CA ARG A 1 -7.54 -3.05 11.99
C ARG A 1 -7.60 -2.08 13.18
N HIS A 2 -8.74 -1.44 13.45
CA HIS A 2 -9.00 -0.70 14.69
C HIS A 2 -10.47 -0.95 15.10
N PRO A 3 -10.77 -1.15 16.40
CA PRO A 3 -12.15 -1.29 16.86
C PRO A 3 -12.93 0.00 16.59
N ARG A 4 -14.19 -0.09 16.13
CA ARG A 4 -15.04 1.10 15.89
C ARG A 4 -15.50 1.78 17.17
N TRP A 5 -15.48 1.06 18.28
CA TRP A 5 -15.99 1.50 19.59
C TRP A 5 -14.92 2.15 20.47
N ALA A 6 -13.66 2.23 20.02
CA ALA A 6 -12.60 2.89 20.76
C ALA A 6 -11.72 3.71 19.83
N PHE A 7 -11.19 4.82 20.35
CA PHE A 7 -10.19 5.64 19.68
C PHE A 7 -9.06 5.96 20.65
N ALA A 8 -7.86 6.18 20.12
CA ALA A 8 -6.71 6.59 20.91
C ALA A 8 -6.65 8.12 20.94
N PHE A 9 -6.98 8.73 22.09
CA PHE A 9 -6.78 10.16 22.29
C PHE A 9 -5.30 10.44 22.58
N LYS A 10 -4.54 10.86 21.55
CA LYS A 10 -3.10 11.10 21.66
C LYS A 10 -2.81 12.48 22.25
N PHE A 11 -1.79 12.56 23.11
CA PHE A 11 -1.26 13.85 23.57
C PHE A 11 -0.68 14.65 22.40
N PRO A 12 -0.58 16.00 22.52
CA PRO A 12 0.12 16.82 21.55
C PRO A 12 1.55 16.27 21.32
N PRO A 13 1.97 16.08 20.06
CA PRO A 13 3.29 15.52 19.78
C PRO A 13 4.39 16.47 20.26
N ARG A 14 5.43 15.92 20.89
CA ARG A 14 6.61 16.71 21.28
C ARG A 14 7.30 17.25 20.03
N LYS A 15 7.66 18.52 20.07
CA LYS A 15 8.33 19.21 18.97
C LYS A 15 9.67 19.71 19.47
N GLU A 16 10.70 19.50 18.67
CA GLU A 16 12.05 19.97 18.96
C GLU A 16 12.59 20.79 17.80
N ILE A 17 13.62 21.59 18.08
CA ILE A 17 14.30 22.39 17.06
C ILE A 17 15.66 21.76 16.79
N THR A 18 15.97 21.56 15.51
CA THR A 18 17.29 21.11 15.06
C THR A 18 17.70 21.85 13.79
N ARG A 19 18.87 21.53 13.24
CA ARG A 19 19.38 22.09 11.98
C ARG A 19 19.47 21.01 10.93
N ILE A 20 19.01 21.31 9.72
CA ILE A 20 19.21 20.46 8.54
C ILE A 20 20.67 20.54 8.11
N LEU A 21 21.31 19.40 7.95
CA LEU A 21 22.67 19.28 7.40
C LEU A 21 22.61 19.25 5.87
N ASN A 22 21.81 18.33 5.31
CA ASN A 22 21.53 18.24 3.88
C ASN A 22 20.16 17.59 3.63
N ILE A 23 19.65 17.73 2.41
CA ILE A 23 18.38 17.13 1.99
C ILE A 23 18.66 16.10 0.90
N VAL A 24 18.45 14.83 1.23
CA VAL A 24 18.74 13.70 0.34
C VAL A 24 17.46 13.15 -0.30
N PRO A 25 17.40 12.98 -1.63
CA PRO A 25 16.29 12.29 -2.27
C PRO A 25 16.41 10.78 -2.08
N SER A 26 15.41 10.16 -1.46
CA SER A 26 15.34 8.72 -1.20
C SER A 26 14.35 8.06 -2.15
N VAL A 27 14.79 7.04 -2.89
CA VAL A 27 13.95 6.29 -3.82
C VAL A 27 13.29 5.13 -3.09
N GLY A 28 11.96 5.11 -3.03
CA GLY A 28 11.20 4.01 -2.44
C GLY A 28 10.97 2.85 -3.40
N ARG A 29 10.42 1.75 -2.88
CA ARG A 29 10.08 0.52 -3.62
C ARG A 29 9.27 0.77 -4.90
N SER A 30 8.28 1.67 -4.85
CA SER A 30 7.39 2.01 -5.97
C SER A 30 7.97 3.10 -6.89
N GLY A 31 9.25 3.45 -6.72
CA GLY A 31 9.91 4.50 -7.48
C GLY A 31 9.67 5.91 -6.95
N VAL A 32 8.77 6.12 -5.98
CA VAL A 32 8.55 7.44 -5.37
C VAL A 32 9.84 7.96 -4.77
N VAL A 33 10.24 9.16 -5.20
CA VAL A 33 11.43 9.86 -4.72
C VAL A 33 11.00 10.87 -3.66
N THR A 34 11.35 10.58 -2.42
CA THR A 34 10.94 11.35 -1.24
C THR A 34 12.13 12.19 -0.75
N PRO A 35 11.99 13.51 -0.57
CA PRO A 35 13.01 14.32 0.07
C PRO A 35 13.09 14.00 1.57
N VAL A 36 14.30 13.73 2.05
CA VAL A 36 14.57 13.41 3.45
C VAL A 36 15.58 14.42 3.99
N ALA A 37 15.21 15.14 5.05
CA ALA A 37 16.12 15.99 5.79
C ALA A 37 17.04 15.13 6.66
N MET A 38 18.34 15.23 6.43
CA MET A 38 19.36 14.78 7.39
C MET A 38 19.65 15.94 8.32
N MET A 39 19.65 15.70 9.62
CA MET A 39 19.65 16.76 10.63
C MET A 39 20.69 16.48 11.70
N LEU A 40 21.07 17.53 12.44
CA LEU A 40 21.76 17.33 13.72
C LEU A 40 20.88 16.44 14.61
N PRO A 41 21.45 15.39 15.25
CA PRO A 41 20.68 14.52 16.12
C PRO A 41 19.98 15.31 17.23
N VAL A 42 18.70 15.03 17.43
CA VAL A 42 17.86 15.70 18.44
C VAL A 42 16.97 14.68 19.13
N GLU A 43 16.80 14.79 20.45
CA GLU A 43 16.00 13.86 21.23
C GLU A 43 14.52 14.28 21.22
N ILE A 44 13.64 13.44 20.66
CA ILE A 44 12.20 13.71 20.58
C ILE A 44 11.44 12.58 21.27
N GLY A 45 11.00 12.83 22.50
CA GLY A 45 10.26 11.84 23.29
C GLY A 45 11.09 10.61 23.62
N GLY A 46 12.33 10.81 24.09
CA GLY A 46 13.23 9.74 24.53
C GLY A 46 13.92 8.96 23.41
N VAL A 47 13.81 9.41 22.15
CA VAL A 47 14.48 8.80 21.00
C VAL A 47 15.25 9.87 20.24
N THR A 48 16.51 9.59 19.95
CA THR A 48 17.35 10.44 19.11
C THR A 48 16.96 10.28 17.64
N VAL A 49 16.58 11.39 17.01
CA VAL A 49 16.21 11.47 15.60
C VAL A 49 17.25 12.29 14.85
N ALA A 50 17.77 11.74 13.74
CA ALA A 50 18.68 12.45 12.83
C ALA A 50 18.15 12.55 11.39
N ARG A 51 16.96 11.99 11.12
CA ARG A 51 16.33 11.97 9.80
C ARG A 51 14.85 12.30 9.92
N ALA A 52 14.33 13.14 9.04
CA ALA A 52 12.91 13.48 9.00
C ALA A 52 12.41 13.58 7.55
N THR A 53 11.20 13.13 7.31
CA THR A 53 10.57 13.28 5.99
C THR A 53 10.20 14.74 5.72
N LEU A 54 10.39 15.16 4.47
CA LEU A 54 9.84 16.40 3.92
C LEU A 54 8.63 16.14 3.01
N HIS A 55 8.11 14.91 2.99
CA HIS A 55 6.96 14.41 2.23
C HIS A 55 7.16 14.38 0.71
N ASN A 56 7.26 15.54 0.06
CA ASN A 56 7.38 15.65 -1.40
C ASN A 56 7.97 17.02 -1.81
N ARG A 57 8.21 17.21 -3.12
CA ARG A 57 8.83 18.45 -3.64
C ARG A 57 8.01 19.72 -3.36
N GLU A 58 6.69 19.62 -3.45
CA GLU A 58 5.79 20.76 -3.23
C GLU A 58 5.83 21.20 -1.76
N GLU A 59 5.90 20.24 -0.84
CA GLU A 59 5.96 20.51 0.59
C GLU A 59 7.29 21.15 1.01
N VAL A 60 8.41 20.76 0.38
CA VAL A 60 9.70 21.44 0.56
C VAL A 60 9.61 22.90 0.11
N ALA A 61 9.05 23.14 -1.09
CA ALA A 61 8.88 24.48 -1.64
C ALA A 61 7.93 25.33 -0.78
N ARG A 62 6.79 24.76 -0.34
CA ARG A 62 5.79 25.43 0.51
C ARG A 62 6.38 25.87 1.85
N LYS A 63 7.23 25.04 2.46
CA LYS A 63 7.92 25.37 3.71
C LYS A 63 9.16 26.25 3.51
N ASP A 64 9.59 26.44 2.26
CA ASP A 64 10.87 27.06 1.86
C ASP A 64 12.03 26.57 2.73
N VAL A 65 12.14 25.25 2.91
CA VAL A 65 13.17 24.62 3.73
C VAL A 65 14.42 24.36 2.88
N ARG A 66 15.58 24.77 3.39
CA ARG A 66 16.88 24.63 2.70
C ARG A 66 17.92 23.97 3.59
N GLU A 67 19.02 23.57 2.97
CA GLU A 67 20.16 23.03 3.72
C GLU A 67 20.73 24.08 4.68
N GLY A 68 21.07 23.63 5.88
CA GLY A 68 21.50 24.48 6.97
C GLY A 68 20.37 25.18 7.74
N ASP A 69 19.10 25.15 7.30
CA ASP A 69 18.01 25.83 8.03
C ASP A 69 17.74 25.20 9.39
N ARG A 70 17.43 26.05 10.39
CA ARG A 70 16.77 25.58 11.62
C ARG A 70 15.35 25.21 11.33
N VAL A 71 14.92 24.06 11.85
CA VAL A 71 13.59 23.52 11.62
C VAL A 71 12.99 22.98 12.90
N ARG A 72 11.66 23.10 13.01
CA ARG A 72 10.89 22.42 14.03
C ARG A 72 10.49 21.05 13.49
N VAL A 73 10.80 20.01 14.25
CA VAL A 73 10.55 18.62 13.92
C VAL A 73 9.68 17.97 14.98
N GLN A 74 8.88 16.99 14.58
CA GLN A 74 8.06 16.21 15.50
C GLN A 74 7.97 14.75 15.02
N ARG A 75 7.57 13.85 15.92
CA ARG A 75 7.20 12.47 15.55
C ARG A 75 5.70 12.39 15.34
N ALA A 76 5.26 12.25 14.09
CA ALA A 76 3.87 12.05 13.75
C ALA A 76 3.38 10.73 14.36
N GLY A 77 2.36 10.83 15.23
CA GLY A 77 1.79 9.69 15.93
C GLY A 77 2.79 8.91 16.79
N ASP A 78 3.87 9.56 17.24
CA ASP A 78 5.02 8.99 17.97
C ASP A 78 5.85 7.96 17.19
N VAL A 79 5.77 7.95 15.85
CA VAL A 79 6.53 6.98 15.03
C VAL A 79 7.40 7.68 14.00
N ILE A 80 6.82 8.48 13.10
CA ILE A 80 7.52 8.96 11.89
C ILE A 80 7.99 10.40 12.12
N PRO A 81 9.31 10.68 12.13
CA PRO A 81 9.79 12.06 12.24
C PRO A 81 9.53 12.86 10.96
N GLN A 82 9.01 14.07 11.11
CA GLN A 82 8.72 14.99 10.00
C GLN A 82 9.12 16.42 10.35
N VAL A 83 9.54 17.17 9.33
CA VAL A 83 9.77 18.63 9.43
C VAL A 83 8.43 19.34 9.35
N ILE A 84 8.13 20.18 10.35
CA ILE A 84 6.87 20.94 10.43
C ILE A 84 7.00 22.29 9.76
N GLU A 85 8.04 23.03 10.10
CA GLU A 85 8.27 24.37 9.57
C GLU A 85 9.73 24.77 9.76
N ARG A 86 10.13 25.75 8.94
CA ARG A 86 11.38 26.48 9.11
C ARG A 86 11.26 27.45 10.30
N ILE A 87 12.34 27.59 11.05
CA ILE A 87 12.50 28.64 12.05
C ILE A 87 13.31 29.77 11.40
N GLU A 88 12.83 31.00 11.52
CA GLU A 88 13.50 32.16 10.92
C GLU A 88 14.77 32.54 11.68
N GLU A 89 15.83 32.82 10.93
CA GLU A 89 17.12 33.30 11.44
C GLU A 89 17.49 34.54 10.60
N PRO A 90 17.04 35.76 10.96
CA PRO A 90 17.16 36.97 10.13
C PRO A 90 18.59 37.30 9.72
N ASP A 91 19.55 37.02 10.59
CA ASP A 91 20.96 37.36 10.41
C ASP A 91 21.76 36.29 9.65
N ARG A 92 21.11 35.20 9.22
CA ARG A 92 21.78 34.09 8.52
C ARG A 92 21.59 34.19 7.01
N GLU A 93 22.71 34.22 6.29
CA GLU A 93 22.70 33.99 4.85
C GLU A 93 22.28 32.56 4.53
N ARG A 94 21.33 32.43 3.59
CA ARG A 94 20.71 31.14 3.26
C ARG A 94 21.27 30.57 1.98
N GLY A 95 21.37 29.24 1.94
CA GLY A 95 21.72 28.52 0.74
C GLY A 95 20.68 28.66 -0.38
N PRO A 96 20.98 28.10 -1.57
CA PRO A 96 20.04 28.08 -2.69
C PRO A 96 18.75 27.32 -2.33
N VAL A 97 17.67 27.65 -3.04
CA VAL A 97 16.40 26.91 -2.91
C VAL A 97 16.64 25.45 -3.30
N TRP A 98 16.25 24.53 -2.43
CA TRP A 98 16.36 23.10 -2.73
C TRP A 98 15.39 22.71 -3.84
N ARG A 99 15.86 21.88 -4.78
CA ARG A 99 15.06 21.33 -5.87
C ARG A 99 15.27 19.82 -5.94
N MET A 100 14.21 19.11 -6.27
CA MET A 100 14.29 17.70 -6.60
C MET A 100 15.21 17.53 -7.83
N PRO A 101 16.14 16.56 -7.86
CA PRO A 101 16.96 16.33 -9.04
C PRO A 101 16.09 15.90 -10.22
N ASP A 102 16.57 16.14 -11.44
CA ASP A 102 15.90 15.67 -12.67
C ASP A 102 16.15 14.17 -12.94
N ARG A 103 17.09 13.56 -12.22
CA ARG A 103 17.53 12.18 -12.42
C ARG A 103 17.52 11.36 -11.13
N CYS A 104 17.18 10.09 -11.32
CA CYS A 104 17.44 8.93 -10.49
C CYS A 104 18.68 9.02 -9.58
N PRO A 105 18.67 9.32 -8.26
CA PRO A 105 19.91 9.24 -7.48
C PRO A 105 20.41 7.78 -7.34
N SER A 106 19.57 6.78 -7.64
CA SER A 106 19.94 5.37 -7.61
C SER A 106 20.35 4.79 -8.99
N CYS A 107 19.75 5.25 -10.09
CA CYS A 107 19.98 4.65 -11.43
C CYS A 107 20.19 5.65 -12.56
N GLY A 108 20.19 6.95 -12.28
CA GLY A 108 20.40 8.01 -13.29
C GLY A 108 19.25 8.23 -14.30
N THR A 109 18.19 7.42 -14.27
CA THR A 109 17.04 7.55 -15.17
C THR A 109 16.32 8.90 -14.94
N PRO A 110 15.91 9.63 -15.98
CA PRO A 110 15.11 10.85 -15.82
C PRO A 110 13.86 10.60 -14.96
N LEU A 111 13.64 11.48 -13.99
CA LEU A 111 12.49 11.41 -13.10
C LEU A 111 11.25 11.96 -13.79
N VAL A 112 10.09 11.39 -13.45
CA VAL A 112 8.79 11.82 -13.97
C VAL A 112 7.91 12.32 -12.84
N GLU A 113 7.14 13.36 -13.09
CA GLU A 113 6.17 13.89 -12.13
C GLU A 113 4.79 13.28 -12.37
N ARG A 114 4.11 12.88 -11.30
CA ARG A 114 2.70 12.47 -11.31
C ARG A 114 2.00 13.07 -10.10
N GLY A 115 1.29 14.18 -10.33
CA GLY A 115 0.70 14.98 -9.25
C GLY A 115 1.77 15.42 -8.24
N PRO A 116 1.57 15.23 -6.92
CA PRO A 116 2.53 15.65 -5.91
C PRO A 116 3.77 14.74 -5.82
N PHE A 117 3.81 13.63 -6.55
CA PHE A 117 4.90 12.66 -6.50
C PHE A 117 5.92 12.87 -7.62
N THR A 118 7.19 12.68 -7.30
CA THR A 118 8.27 12.47 -8.26
C THR A 118 8.62 10.99 -8.27
N LEU A 119 8.77 10.39 -9.44
CA LEU A 119 8.89 8.93 -9.60
C LEU A 119 10.09 8.57 -10.47
N CYS A 120 10.81 7.54 -10.08
CA CYS A 120 11.73 6.81 -10.95
C CYS A 120 10.93 5.82 -11.80
N PRO A 121 10.82 6.03 -13.13
CA PRO A 121 10.06 5.15 -14.00
C PRO A 121 10.80 3.83 -14.30
N ASN A 122 12.08 3.74 -13.96
CA ASN A 122 12.89 2.53 -14.17
C ASN A 122 12.59 1.46 -13.11
N GLY A 123 11.35 0.96 -13.11
CA GLY A 123 10.87 0.00 -12.13
C GLY A 123 11.82 -1.20 -12.02
N PHE A 124 12.16 -1.83 -13.14
CA PHE A 124 12.87 -3.10 -13.17
C PHE A 124 14.36 -2.99 -12.86
N GLU A 125 15.04 -1.96 -13.39
CA GLU A 125 16.51 -1.90 -13.33
C GLU A 125 17.01 -0.92 -12.26
N CYS A 126 16.12 -0.17 -11.60
CA CYS A 126 16.53 0.71 -10.51
C CYS A 126 16.96 -0.09 -9.26
N PRO A 127 18.23 0.01 -8.81
CA PRO A 127 18.73 -0.74 -7.66
C PRO A 127 17.95 -0.49 -6.37
N ALA A 128 17.58 0.76 -6.09
CA ALA A 128 16.80 1.11 -4.90
C ALA A 128 15.38 0.52 -4.93
N GLN A 129 14.75 0.45 -6.11
CA GLN A 129 13.45 -0.19 -6.25
C GLN A 129 13.55 -1.70 -6.05
N LEU A 130 14.60 -2.33 -6.60
CA LEU A 130 14.87 -3.75 -6.39
C LEU A 130 15.10 -4.06 -4.90
N ALA A 131 15.98 -3.33 -4.22
CA ALA A 131 16.20 -3.49 -2.77
C ALA A 131 14.89 -3.33 -1.99
N GLY A 132 14.09 -2.31 -2.29
CA GLY A 132 12.78 -2.11 -1.67
C GLY A 132 11.79 -3.26 -1.95
N ARG A 133 11.82 -3.88 -3.14
CA ARG A 133 11.00 -5.05 -3.45
C ARG A 133 11.47 -6.30 -2.70
N ILE A 134 12.78 -6.50 -2.58
CA ILE A 134 13.37 -7.58 -1.77
C ILE A 134 12.90 -7.47 -0.32
N VAL A 135 13.03 -6.28 0.29
CA VAL A 135 12.58 -6.03 1.67
C VAL A 135 11.07 -6.30 1.83
N HIS A 136 10.27 -5.88 0.85
CA HIS A 136 8.84 -6.13 0.88
C HIS A 136 8.49 -7.61 0.78
N LEU A 137 9.13 -8.33 -0.15
CA LEU A 137 8.99 -9.78 -0.32
C LEU A 137 9.40 -10.52 0.97
N ALA A 138 10.47 -10.08 1.62
CA ALA A 138 10.98 -10.64 2.87
C ALA A 138 10.15 -10.28 4.12
N SER A 139 9.23 -9.32 4.03
CA SER A 139 8.51 -8.79 5.18
C SER A 139 7.63 -9.85 5.86
N ARG A 140 7.29 -9.59 7.13
CA ARG A 140 6.51 -10.51 7.99
C ARG A 140 5.17 -10.94 7.40
N ASP A 141 4.48 -10.02 6.72
CA ASP A 141 3.18 -10.31 6.08
C ASP A 141 3.34 -10.97 4.69
N ALA A 142 4.56 -10.96 4.12
CA ALA A 142 4.92 -11.58 2.85
C ALA A 142 5.61 -12.94 3.08
N LEU A 143 6.87 -13.14 2.72
CA LEU A 143 7.54 -14.43 2.88
C LEU A 143 8.18 -14.63 4.26
N ASP A 144 8.28 -13.59 5.09
CA ASP A 144 8.85 -13.64 6.45
C ASP A 144 10.26 -14.25 6.49
N VAL A 145 11.15 -13.65 5.70
CA VAL A 145 12.57 -14.05 5.61
C VAL A 145 13.38 -13.25 6.62
N GLU A 146 13.59 -13.82 7.79
CA GLU A 146 14.46 -13.23 8.80
C GLU A 146 15.90 -13.03 8.28
N GLY A 147 16.48 -11.87 8.56
CA GLY A 147 17.83 -11.50 8.12
C GLY A 147 17.90 -10.83 6.74
N LEU A 148 16.83 -10.86 5.94
CA LEU A 148 16.74 -10.16 4.65
C LEU A 148 16.11 -8.76 4.81
N GLY A 149 16.76 -7.93 5.63
CA GLY A 149 16.35 -6.54 5.88
C GLY A 149 16.89 -5.53 4.86
N ASP A 150 16.63 -4.23 5.11
CA ASP A 150 16.98 -3.12 4.21
C ASP A 150 18.48 -3.06 3.86
N GLU A 151 19.36 -3.14 4.85
CA GLU A 151 20.81 -3.12 4.62
C GLU A 151 21.30 -4.36 3.87
N THR A 152 20.80 -5.55 4.23
CA THR A 152 21.12 -6.80 3.52
C THR A 152 20.67 -6.76 2.06
N ALA A 153 19.45 -6.28 1.80
CA ALA A 153 18.90 -6.17 0.45
C ALA A 153 19.71 -5.19 -0.41
N LYS A 154 20.05 -4.02 0.13
CA LYS A 154 20.93 -3.05 -0.55
C LYS A 154 22.30 -3.66 -0.85
N LEU A 155 22.89 -4.38 0.09
CA LEU A 155 24.19 -5.03 -0.08
C LEU A 155 24.15 -6.07 -1.20
N PHE A 156 23.13 -6.93 -1.25
CA PHE A 156 23.01 -7.95 -2.29
C PHE A 156 22.83 -7.35 -3.69
N VAL A 157 22.09 -6.25 -3.80
CA VAL A 157 21.93 -5.53 -5.05
C VAL A 157 23.21 -4.81 -5.44
N ALA A 158 23.89 -4.15 -4.50
CA ALA A 158 25.13 -3.41 -4.75
C ALA A 158 26.28 -4.32 -5.20
N GLU A 159 26.42 -5.51 -4.60
CA GLU A 159 27.41 -6.53 -4.96
C GLU A 159 27.00 -7.34 -6.20
N GLY A 160 25.84 -7.05 -6.79
CA GLY A 160 25.34 -7.71 -7.99
C GLY A 160 24.97 -9.19 -7.80
N LEU A 161 24.77 -9.63 -6.55
CA LEU A 161 24.32 -10.98 -6.20
C LEU A 161 22.84 -11.18 -6.56
N VAL A 162 22.03 -10.13 -6.45
CA VAL A 162 20.61 -10.13 -6.80
C VAL A 162 20.36 -9.02 -7.81
N ARG A 163 19.99 -9.37 -9.04
CA ARG A 163 19.67 -8.44 -10.14
C ARG A 163 18.17 -8.38 -10.41
N GLN A 164 17.44 -9.38 -9.96
CA GLN A 164 15.99 -9.50 -10.04
C GLN A 164 15.48 -10.37 -8.89
N LEU A 165 14.18 -10.33 -8.59
CA LEU A 165 13.60 -11.03 -7.44
C LEU A 165 13.87 -12.55 -7.39
N PRO A 166 13.78 -13.30 -8.52
CA PRO A 166 14.04 -14.74 -8.51
C PRO A 166 15.44 -15.12 -8.00
N ASP A 167 16.45 -14.27 -8.24
CA ASP A 167 17.84 -14.54 -7.88
C ASP A 167 18.04 -14.73 -6.36
N ILE A 168 17.12 -14.22 -5.52
CA ILE A 168 17.14 -14.42 -4.07
C ILE A 168 17.17 -15.91 -3.73
N PHE A 169 16.41 -16.72 -4.46
CA PHE A 169 16.31 -18.17 -4.23
C PHE A 169 17.53 -18.95 -4.74
N ASP A 170 18.46 -18.29 -5.43
CA ASP A 170 19.71 -18.88 -5.93
C ASP A 170 20.93 -18.51 -5.08
N LEU A 171 20.73 -17.76 -3.98
CA LEU A 171 21.81 -17.35 -3.08
C LEU A 171 22.41 -18.55 -2.34
N ARG A 172 23.74 -18.66 -2.39
CA ARG A 172 24.51 -19.70 -1.69
C ARG A 172 25.36 -19.12 -0.57
N VAL A 173 25.64 -19.93 0.44
CA VAL A 173 26.42 -19.55 1.63
C VAL A 173 27.78 -18.97 1.24
N GLU A 174 28.44 -19.55 0.25
CA GLU A 174 29.78 -19.15 -0.19
C GLU A 174 29.81 -17.74 -0.79
N GLN A 175 28.69 -17.28 -1.35
CA GLN A 175 28.56 -15.92 -1.90
C GLN A 175 28.36 -14.87 -0.80
N LEU A 176 27.87 -15.29 0.37
CA LEU A 176 27.61 -14.40 1.50
C LEU A 176 28.82 -14.24 2.42
N LEU A 177 29.70 -15.24 2.52
CA LEU A 177 30.88 -15.21 3.39
C LEU A 177 31.83 -14.01 3.17
N PRO A 178 32.05 -13.52 1.94
CA PRO A 178 32.91 -12.35 1.71
C PRO A 178 32.27 -11.02 2.13
N LEU A 179 30.97 -11.01 2.41
CA LEU A 179 30.22 -9.78 2.64
C LEU A 179 30.38 -9.24 4.07
N PRO A 180 30.40 -7.91 4.26
CA PRO A 180 30.46 -7.31 5.58
C PRO A 180 29.23 -7.71 6.42
N GLY A 181 29.46 -8.10 7.67
CA GLY A 181 28.41 -8.51 8.60
C GLY A 181 27.97 -9.98 8.49
N PHE A 182 28.53 -10.74 7.54
CA PHE A 182 28.25 -12.17 7.41
C PHE A 182 29.37 -13.04 7.98
N ALA A 183 29.01 -13.91 8.91
CA ALA A 183 29.80 -15.07 9.32
C ALA A 183 29.11 -16.35 8.83
N LYS A 184 29.83 -17.49 8.84
CA LYS A 184 29.30 -18.78 8.39
C LYS A 184 27.89 -19.09 8.92
N LYS A 185 27.69 -18.94 10.23
CA LYS A 185 26.39 -19.22 10.87
C LYS A 185 25.27 -18.26 10.42
N SER A 186 25.56 -16.98 10.20
CA SER A 186 24.52 -16.02 9.75
C SER A 186 24.18 -16.22 8.28
N ALA A 187 25.18 -16.56 7.45
CA ALA A 187 24.98 -16.91 6.05
C ALA A 187 24.13 -18.19 5.89
N GLU A 188 24.48 -19.26 6.63
CA GLU A 188 23.70 -20.51 6.65
C GLU A 188 22.25 -20.27 7.09
N LYS A 189 22.04 -19.48 8.15
CA LYS A 189 20.70 -19.13 8.63
C LYS A 189 19.87 -18.40 7.58
N LEU A 190 20.46 -17.43 6.89
CA LEU A 190 19.73 -16.65 5.89
C LEU A 190 19.35 -17.51 4.68
N VAL A 191 20.28 -18.31 4.17
CA VAL A 191 20.00 -19.23 3.04
C VAL A 191 18.92 -20.25 3.43
N GLN A 192 18.98 -20.80 4.65
CA GLN A 192 17.92 -21.68 5.16
C GLN A 192 16.57 -20.98 5.30
N ALA A 193 16.55 -19.72 5.73
CA ALA A 193 15.32 -18.93 5.82
C ALA A 193 14.70 -18.68 4.44
N ILE A 194 15.53 -18.38 3.43
CA ILE A 194 15.09 -18.23 2.03
C ILE A 194 14.54 -19.55 1.48
N GLU A 195 15.24 -20.65 1.70
CA GLU A 195 14.81 -21.98 1.25
C GLU A 195 13.46 -22.37 1.88
N LYS A 196 13.29 -22.12 3.19
CA LYS A 196 12.01 -22.33 3.87
C LYS A 196 10.91 -21.45 3.27
N ALA A 197 11.21 -20.18 3.00
CA ALA A 197 10.28 -19.21 2.43
C ALA A 197 9.87 -19.52 0.98
N SER A 198 10.63 -20.36 0.26
CA SER A 198 10.21 -20.86 -1.05
C SER A 198 8.95 -21.73 -0.98
N HIS A 199 8.60 -22.25 0.20
CA HIS A 199 7.37 -22.99 0.46
C HIS A 199 6.39 -22.10 1.22
N THR A 200 5.40 -21.53 0.54
CA THR A 200 4.56 -20.48 1.12
C THR A 200 3.10 -20.56 0.65
N GLU A 201 2.24 -19.83 1.34
CA GLU A 201 0.82 -19.69 1.01
C GLU A 201 0.62 -18.67 -0.12
N LEU A 202 -0.29 -18.94 -1.04
CA LEU A 202 -0.67 -18.01 -2.12
C LEU A 202 -0.91 -16.55 -1.64
N PRO A 203 -1.70 -16.25 -0.59
CA PRO A 203 -1.94 -14.87 -0.17
C PRO A 203 -0.66 -14.11 0.24
N ARG A 204 0.28 -14.81 0.88
CA ARG A 204 1.56 -14.24 1.31
C ARG A 204 2.46 -13.95 0.11
N PHE A 205 2.48 -14.87 -0.84
CA PHE A 205 3.17 -14.67 -2.12
C PHE A 205 2.60 -13.46 -2.88
N LEU A 206 1.28 -13.38 -3.05
CA LEU A 206 0.61 -12.27 -3.76
C LEU A 206 0.90 -10.92 -3.12
N PHE A 207 0.84 -10.84 -1.79
CA PHE A 207 1.24 -9.62 -1.09
C PHE A 207 2.71 -9.30 -1.35
N GLY A 208 3.60 -10.29 -1.26
CA GLY A 208 5.03 -10.16 -1.48
C GLY A 208 5.44 -9.71 -2.90
N LEU A 209 4.63 -9.98 -3.92
CA LEU A 209 4.84 -9.48 -5.28
C LEU A 209 4.82 -7.94 -5.36
N GLY A 210 4.14 -7.28 -4.41
CA GLY A 210 4.05 -5.82 -4.38
C GLY A 210 3.23 -5.24 -5.53
N ILE A 211 2.18 -5.96 -5.96
CA ILE A 211 1.23 -5.49 -6.99
C ILE A 211 0.64 -4.13 -6.53
N PRO A 212 0.61 -3.10 -7.39
CA PRO A 212 0.06 -1.80 -7.02
C PRO A 212 -1.36 -1.91 -6.45
N GLU A 213 -1.65 -1.14 -5.40
CA GLU A 213 -2.94 -1.14 -4.67
C GLU A 213 -3.30 -2.44 -3.93
N VAL A 214 -2.57 -3.54 -4.10
CA VAL A 214 -2.85 -4.82 -3.43
C VAL A 214 -2.17 -4.87 -2.06
N GLY A 215 -2.96 -4.64 -1.01
CA GLY A 215 -2.57 -4.85 0.38
C GLY A 215 -2.81 -6.29 0.88
N VAL A 216 -2.45 -6.56 2.14
CA VAL A 216 -2.58 -7.90 2.77
C VAL A 216 -4.01 -8.45 2.71
N ALA A 217 -5.02 -7.61 2.94
CA ALA A 217 -6.42 -8.03 2.90
C ALA A 217 -6.84 -8.44 1.48
N VAL A 218 -6.58 -7.58 0.50
CA VAL A 218 -6.89 -7.83 -0.90
C VAL A 218 -6.15 -9.07 -1.41
N ALA A 219 -4.87 -9.24 -1.07
CA ALA A 219 -4.10 -10.43 -1.45
C ALA A 219 -4.75 -11.73 -0.93
N ARG A 220 -5.32 -11.70 0.29
CA ARG A 220 -6.08 -12.82 0.86
C ARG A 220 -7.37 -13.07 0.10
N ASP A 221 -8.12 -12.02 -0.21
CA ASP A 221 -9.40 -12.14 -0.89
C ASP A 221 -9.23 -12.62 -2.34
N LEU A 222 -8.18 -12.15 -3.03
CA LEU A 222 -7.76 -12.68 -4.34
C LEU A 222 -7.39 -14.17 -4.25
N ALA A 223 -6.56 -14.55 -3.27
CA ALA A 223 -6.16 -15.95 -3.11
C ALA A 223 -7.36 -16.86 -2.84
N ARG A 224 -8.30 -16.43 -1.99
CA ARG A 224 -9.54 -17.18 -1.69
C ARG A 224 -10.46 -17.30 -2.90
N HIS A 225 -10.59 -16.23 -3.69
CA HIS A 225 -11.47 -16.22 -4.85
C HIS A 225 -10.94 -17.08 -6.00
N PHE A 226 -9.66 -16.93 -6.34
CA PHE A 226 -9.07 -17.64 -7.50
C PHE A 226 -8.48 -19.01 -7.15
N GLY A 227 -8.09 -19.22 -5.90
CA GLY A 227 -7.51 -20.45 -5.36
C GLY A 227 -6.07 -20.74 -5.79
N THR A 228 -5.75 -20.51 -7.06
CA THR A 228 -4.41 -20.75 -7.64
C THR A 228 -3.84 -19.51 -8.29
N PHE A 229 -2.50 -19.40 -8.30
CA PHE A 229 -1.80 -18.29 -8.96
C PHE A 229 -2.12 -18.24 -10.46
N ALA A 230 -2.20 -19.40 -11.12
CA ALA A 230 -2.49 -19.50 -12.55
C ALA A 230 -3.86 -18.89 -12.90
N ARG A 231 -4.90 -19.20 -12.11
CA ARG A 231 -6.25 -18.65 -12.34
C ARG A 231 -6.30 -17.14 -12.15
N LEU A 232 -5.66 -16.62 -11.10
CA LEU A 232 -5.58 -15.18 -10.87
C LEU A 232 -4.84 -14.47 -12.00
N ARG A 233 -3.72 -15.03 -12.45
CA ARG A 233 -2.86 -14.42 -13.47
C ARG A 233 -3.57 -14.25 -14.82
N THR A 234 -4.51 -15.14 -15.14
CA THR A 234 -5.30 -15.09 -16.39
C THR A 234 -6.67 -14.42 -16.22
N ALA A 235 -6.99 -13.91 -15.03
CA ALA A 235 -8.27 -13.27 -14.77
C ALA A 235 -8.39 -11.94 -15.51
N ASP A 236 -9.57 -11.67 -16.06
CA ASP A 236 -9.88 -10.37 -16.64
C ASP A 236 -10.34 -9.37 -15.57
N GLU A 237 -10.48 -8.10 -15.97
CA GLU A 237 -10.90 -7.04 -15.05
C GLU A 237 -12.30 -7.26 -14.47
N ALA A 238 -13.18 -7.96 -15.20
CA ALA A 238 -14.54 -8.24 -14.74
C ALA A 238 -14.53 -9.26 -13.60
N ALA A 239 -13.79 -10.37 -13.76
CA ALA A 239 -13.61 -11.37 -12.72
C ALA A 239 -12.91 -10.79 -11.48
N LEU A 240 -11.89 -9.96 -11.66
CA LEU A 240 -11.20 -9.29 -10.55
C LEU A 240 -12.16 -8.40 -9.73
N GLN A 241 -13.09 -7.70 -10.38
CA GLN A 241 -14.09 -6.87 -9.71
C GLN A 241 -15.16 -7.65 -8.94
N GLU A 242 -15.23 -8.97 -9.09
CA GLU A 242 -16.09 -9.81 -8.24
C GLU A 242 -15.51 -10.02 -6.83
N VAL A 243 -14.21 -9.76 -6.66
CA VAL A 243 -13.51 -9.87 -5.38
C VAL A 243 -13.84 -8.68 -4.48
N PRO A 244 -14.28 -8.91 -3.23
CA PRO A 244 -14.58 -7.83 -2.29
C PRO A 244 -13.41 -6.86 -2.14
N GLY A 245 -13.70 -5.55 -2.24
CA GLY A 245 -12.69 -4.49 -2.13
C GLY A 245 -11.86 -4.21 -3.39
N VAL A 246 -12.06 -4.97 -4.47
CA VAL A 246 -11.41 -4.72 -5.76
C VAL A 246 -12.30 -3.87 -6.66
N GLY A 247 -11.96 -2.58 -6.79
CA GLY A 247 -12.61 -1.66 -7.72
C GLY A 247 -11.94 -1.63 -9.10
N PRO A 248 -12.51 -0.88 -10.08
CA PRO A 248 -12.02 -0.86 -11.46
C PRO A 248 -10.55 -0.43 -11.59
N ARG A 249 -10.12 0.57 -10.82
CA ARG A 249 -8.71 1.02 -10.81
C ARG A 249 -7.74 -0.06 -10.33
N MET A 250 -8.17 -0.86 -9.35
CA MET A 250 -7.34 -1.93 -8.80
C MET A 250 -7.31 -3.13 -9.75
N ALA A 251 -8.44 -3.46 -10.38
CA ALA A 251 -8.51 -4.48 -11.41
C ALA A 251 -7.56 -4.15 -12.58
N GLU A 252 -7.64 -2.91 -13.12
CA GLU A 252 -6.73 -2.42 -14.16
C GLU A 252 -5.25 -2.48 -13.73
N ALA A 253 -4.94 -2.13 -12.49
CA ALA A 253 -3.58 -2.21 -11.96
C ALA A 253 -3.05 -3.65 -11.88
N ILE A 254 -3.91 -4.60 -11.49
CA ILE A 254 -3.57 -6.03 -11.41
C ILE A 254 -3.37 -6.61 -12.81
N THR A 255 -4.30 -6.35 -13.75
CA THR A 255 -4.18 -6.85 -15.14
C THR A 255 -2.97 -6.25 -15.84
N THR A 256 -2.71 -4.96 -15.67
CA THR A 256 -1.51 -4.29 -16.20
C THR A 256 -0.24 -4.90 -15.61
N PHE A 257 -0.22 -5.20 -14.32
CA PHE A 257 0.94 -5.82 -13.66
C PHE A 257 1.26 -7.20 -14.26
N PHE A 258 0.25 -8.06 -14.44
CA PHE A 258 0.44 -9.40 -15.02
C PHE A 258 0.68 -9.39 -16.53
N GLY A 259 0.12 -8.41 -17.24
CA GLY A 259 0.23 -8.25 -18.69
C GLY A 259 1.54 -7.62 -19.18
N ASP A 260 2.29 -6.93 -18.30
CA ASP A 260 3.60 -6.38 -18.65
C ASP A 260 4.60 -7.50 -18.98
N PRO A 261 5.23 -7.51 -20.18
CA PRO A 261 6.11 -8.61 -20.60
C PRO A 261 7.32 -8.85 -19.69
N LYS A 262 7.87 -7.78 -19.06
CA LYS A 262 9.00 -7.91 -18.14
C LYS A 262 8.54 -8.52 -16.83
N ASN A 263 7.40 -8.07 -16.28
CA ASN A 263 6.80 -8.71 -15.10
C ASN A 263 6.48 -10.17 -15.37
N ALA A 264 5.84 -10.49 -16.50
CA ALA A 264 5.47 -11.86 -16.85
C ALA A 264 6.67 -12.81 -16.80
N ARG A 265 7.79 -12.43 -17.43
CA ARG A 265 9.03 -13.21 -17.40
C ARG A 265 9.58 -13.40 -15.98
N ILE A 266 9.67 -12.32 -15.19
CA ILE A 266 10.17 -12.39 -13.82
C ILE A 266 9.27 -13.28 -12.95
N LEU A 267 7.96 -13.22 -13.15
CA LEU A 267 6.99 -14.05 -12.45
C LEU A 267 7.12 -15.52 -12.86
N ASP A 268 7.38 -15.83 -14.14
CA ASP A 268 7.65 -17.20 -14.59
C ASP A 268 8.89 -17.78 -13.89
N GLU A 269 9.98 -17.01 -13.85
CA GLU A 269 11.21 -17.40 -13.16
C GLU A 269 10.98 -17.54 -11.64
N LEU A 270 10.20 -16.64 -11.02
CA LEU A 270 9.89 -16.67 -9.60
C LEU A 270 9.04 -17.88 -9.21
N VAL A 271 7.98 -18.15 -9.97
CA VAL A 271 7.07 -19.28 -9.72
C VAL A 271 7.78 -20.62 -9.91
N ALA A 272 8.79 -20.69 -10.79
CA ALA A 272 9.63 -21.87 -10.91
C ALA A 272 10.51 -22.15 -9.67
N LYS A 273 10.73 -21.15 -8.81
CA LYS A 273 11.56 -21.25 -7.59
C LYS A 273 10.73 -21.44 -6.32
N VAL A 274 9.41 -21.22 -6.36
CA VAL A 274 8.54 -21.31 -5.18
C VAL A 274 7.50 -22.40 -5.31
N ARG A 275 7.21 -23.08 -4.20
CA ARG A 275 6.11 -24.02 -4.04
C ARG A 275 4.96 -23.31 -3.34
N LEU A 276 3.95 -22.95 -4.12
CA LEU A 276 2.75 -22.30 -3.62
C LEU A 276 1.77 -23.33 -3.10
N GLN A 277 1.39 -23.19 -1.83
CA GLN A 277 0.22 -23.88 -1.29
C GLN A 277 -1.02 -23.20 -1.86
N GLU A 278 -1.74 -23.94 -2.71
CA GLU A 278 -3.00 -23.48 -3.26
C GLU A 278 -4.00 -23.23 -2.14
N THR A 279 -4.79 -22.18 -2.27
CA THR A 279 -5.91 -21.93 -1.37
C THR A 279 -7.07 -22.70 -1.95
N GLU A 280 -7.70 -23.59 -1.18
CA GLU A 280 -8.98 -24.14 -1.59
C GLU A 280 -9.90 -22.94 -1.86
N PRO A 281 -10.45 -22.80 -3.09
CA PRO A 281 -11.39 -21.73 -3.36
C PRO A 281 -12.52 -21.91 -2.37
N SER A 282 -12.63 -21.01 -1.41
CA SER A 282 -13.76 -21.04 -0.52
C SER A 282 -14.97 -20.76 -1.39
N ALA A 283 -15.80 -21.78 -1.65
CA ALA A 283 -17.21 -21.50 -1.84
C ALA A 283 -17.60 -20.55 -0.70
N PRO A 284 -18.37 -19.48 -0.96
CA PRO A 284 -18.73 -18.52 0.09
C PRO A 284 -19.14 -19.31 1.32
N GLU A 285 -18.38 -19.17 2.41
CA GLU A 285 -18.59 -19.99 3.60
C GLU A 285 -20.07 -19.88 3.96
N LEU A 286 -20.75 -21.02 4.00
CA LEU A 286 -22.13 -21.15 4.49
C LEU A 286 -22.15 -21.02 6.03
N GLY A 287 -21.40 -20.06 6.55
CA GLY A 287 -21.32 -19.68 7.96
C GLY A 287 -21.86 -18.26 8.09
N ASP A 288 -23.12 -18.19 8.50
CA ASP A 288 -23.99 -17.02 8.57
C ASP A 288 -24.33 -16.41 7.21
N VAL A 289 -25.49 -16.77 6.67
CA VAL A 289 -26.15 -15.98 5.62
C VAL A 289 -26.32 -14.57 6.18
N LEU A 290 -25.38 -13.67 5.86
CA LEU A 290 -25.54 -12.28 6.19
C LEU A 290 -26.86 -11.80 5.55
N PRO A 291 -27.68 -10.99 6.23
CA PRO A 291 -29.06 -10.71 5.82
C PRO A 291 -29.21 -10.21 4.37
N LEU A 292 -28.15 -9.60 3.83
CA LEU A 292 -28.09 -9.05 2.48
C LEU A 292 -27.09 -9.75 1.56
N ALA A 293 -26.63 -10.96 1.91
CA ALA A 293 -25.66 -11.71 1.13
C ALA A 293 -26.07 -11.80 -0.35
N GLY A 294 -25.20 -11.29 -1.23
CA GLY A 294 -25.38 -11.33 -2.68
C GLY A 294 -26.30 -10.24 -3.27
N GLN A 295 -26.96 -9.43 -2.43
CA GLN A 295 -27.83 -8.36 -2.92
C GLN A 295 -27.01 -7.16 -3.43
N LYS A 296 -27.50 -6.49 -4.48
CA LYS A 296 -26.94 -5.27 -5.04
C LYS A 296 -27.74 -4.05 -4.62
N TRP A 297 -27.05 -3.13 -3.95
CA TRP A 297 -27.64 -1.91 -3.40
C TRP A 297 -27.08 -0.68 -4.10
N VAL A 298 -27.92 0.31 -4.38
CA VAL A 298 -27.50 1.59 -4.97
C VAL A 298 -27.96 2.73 -4.09
N PHE A 299 -27.11 3.74 -3.90
CA PHE A 299 -27.44 4.94 -3.14
C PHE A 299 -27.49 6.15 -4.07
N THR A 300 -28.60 6.88 -4.05
CA THR A 300 -28.82 8.09 -4.85
C THR A 300 -29.37 9.22 -3.97
N GLY A 301 -29.03 10.47 -4.29
CA GLY A 301 -29.31 11.62 -3.42
C GLY A 301 -28.34 11.76 -2.24
N GLY A 302 -28.47 12.87 -1.51
CA GLY A 302 -27.77 13.14 -0.26
C GLY A 302 -28.49 12.51 0.93
N LEU A 303 -27.72 11.90 1.84
CA LEU A 303 -28.22 11.36 3.10
C LEU A 303 -27.85 12.36 4.21
N THR A 304 -28.82 12.68 5.06
CA THR A 304 -28.73 13.70 6.11
C THR A 304 -28.09 13.16 7.40
N ALA A 305 -28.35 11.90 7.75
CA ALA A 305 -27.87 11.24 8.95
C ALA A 305 -26.55 10.49 8.74
N LEU A 306 -26.30 10.01 7.52
CA LEU A 306 -25.09 9.24 7.17
C LEU A 306 -24.43 9.80 5.93
N SER A 307 -23.10 9.69 5.83
CA SER A 307 -22.46 9.89 4.53
C SER A 307 -22.81 8.72 3.60
N ARG A 308 -22.92 8.97 2.29
CA ARG A 308 -23.15 7.90 1.29
C ARG A 308 -22.14 6.76 1.44
N ARG A 309 -20.88 7.09 1.71
CA ARG A 309 -19.81 6.12 1.90
C ARG A 309 -20.02 5.25 3.15
N ASP A 310 -20.51 5.85 4.24
CA ASP A 310 -20.82 5.10 5.45
C ASP A 310 -22.03 4.20 5.24
N ALA A 311 -23.07 4.69 4.58
CA ALA A 311 -24.25 3.90 4.22
C ALA A 311 -23.88 2.67 3.36
N GLN A 312 -23.01 2.85 2.37
CA GLN A 312 -22.45 1.76 1.56
C GLN A 312 -21.69 0.74 2.42
N ALA A 313 -20.80 1.22 3.29
CA ALA A 313 -20.02 0.37 4.18
C ALA A 313 -20.89 -0.39 5.20
N LEU A 314 -22.10 0.08 5.53
CA LEU A 314 -23.02 -0.60 6.44
C LEU A 314 -23.76 -1.76 5.76
N VAL A 315 -24.24 -1.57 4.53
CA VAL A 315 -24.87 -2.68 3.78
C VAL A 315 -23.85 -3.74 3.35
N GLU A 316 -22.62 -3.33 3.05
CA GLU A 316 -21.52 -4.26 2.75
C GLU A 316 -21.19 -5.16 3.94
N ARG A 317 -21.32 -4.66 5.17
CA ARG A 317 -21.19 -5.51 6.39
C ARG A 317 -22.28 -6.55 6.52
N LEU A 318 -23.46 -6.26 5.99
CA LEU A 318 -24.59 -7.18 5.95
C LEU A 318 -24.53 -8.09 4.70
N GLY A 319 -23.45 -8.05 3.92
CA GLY A 319 -23.21 -8.96 2.79
C GLY A 319 -23.69 -8.46 1.43
N ALA A 320 -24.25 -7.25 1.35
CA ALA A 320 -24.61 -6.65 0.07
C ALA A 320 -23.39 -6.08 -0.67
N ARG A 321 -23.54 -5.87 -1.97
CA ARG A 321 -22.61 -5.12 -2.82
C ARG A 321 -23.20 -3.75 -3.13
N ALA A 322 -22.55 -2.68 -2.67
CA ALA A 322 -22.94 -1.33 -3.06
C ALA A 322 -22.41 -1.02 -4.47
N THR A 323 -23.28 -0.58 -5.37
CA THR A 323 -22.94 -0.28 -6.77
C THR A 323 -23.34 1.15 -7.13
N GLY A 324 -22.66 1.69 -8.16
CA GLY A 324 -22.85 3.08 -8.60
C GLY A 324 -23.99 3.28 -9.61
N SER A 325 -24.50 2.22 -10.22
CA SER A 325 -25.49 2.25 -11.30
C SER A 325 -26.70 1.38 -10.99
N VAL A 326 -27.88 1.84 -11.38
CA VAL A 326 -29.12 1.06 -11.30
C VAL A 326 -29.21 0.17 -12.54
N SER A 327 -29.44 -1.12 -12.33
CA SER A 327 -29.61 -2.12 -13.38
C SER A 327 -30.74 -3.07 -13.01
N LYS A 328 -31.20 -3.93 -13.94
CA LYS A 328 -32.17 -4.99 -13.63
C LYS A 328 -31.70 -5.97 -12.55
N ALA A 329 -30.40 -6.04 -12.30
CA ALA A 329 -29.81 -6.88 -11.25
C ALA A 329 -29.67 -6.15 -9.91
N THR A 330 -30.09 -4.88 -9.81
CA THR A 330 -30.10 -4.13 -8.55
C THR A 330 -31.32 -4.53 -7.74
N ASP A 331 -31.10 -4.91 -6.47
CA ASP A 331 -32.17 -5.37 -5.57
C ASP A 331 -32.85 -4.20 -4.86
N VAL A 332 -32.06 -3.22 -4.39
CA VAL A 332 -32.57 -2.08 -3.60
C VAL A 332 -31.88 -0.78 -3.99
N VAL A 333 -32.65 0.30 -4.06
CA VAL A 333 -32.15 1.67 -4.23
C VAL A 333 -32.54 2.53 -3.02
N VAL A 334 -31.56 3.05 -2.30
CA VAL A 334 -31.77 4.01 -1.20
C VAL A 334 -31.78 5.42 -1.77
N VAL A 335 -32.84 6.16 -1.48
CA VAL A 335 -33.17 7.45 -2.08
C VAL A 335 -33.12 8.53 -0.99
N GLY A 336 -32.11 9.41 -1.07
CA GLY A 336 -31.97 10.59 -0.22
C GLY A 336 -32.48 11.89 -0.87
N GLU A 337 -32.17 13.03 -0.26
CA GLU A 337 -32.50 14.36 -0.80
C GLU A 337 -31.85 14.59 -2.17
N ASP A 338 -32.50 15.35 -3.05
CA ASP A 338 -32.04 15.60 -4.42
C ASP A 338 -31.70 14.33 -5.23
N ALA A 339 -32.51 13.28 -5.06
CA ALA A 339 -32.36 12.06 -5.84
C ALA A 339 -32.65 12.31 -7.32
N GLY A 340 -31.57 12.41 -8.12
CA GLY A 340 -31.63 12.58 -9.57
C GLY A 340 -32.04 11.30 -10.32
N SER A 341 -31.55 11.19 -11.57
CA SER A 341 -31.99 10.21 -12.58
C SER A 341 -32.06 8.74 -12.14
N LYS A 342 -31.27 8.32 -11.15
CA LYS A 342 -31.26 6.94 -10.64
C LYS A 342 -32.54 6.54 -9.89
N ALA A 343 -33.23 7.49 -9.27
CA ALA A 343 -34.53 7.22 -8.65
C ALA A 343 -35.59 6.95 -9.72
N ASP A 344 -35.54 7.67 -10.83
CA ASP A 344 -36.43 7.45 -11.98
C ASP A 344 -36.11 6.12 -12.68
N ASP A 345 -34.83 5.77 -12.81
CA ASP A 345 -34.40 4.49 -13.37
C ASP A 345 -34.86 3.30 -12.52
N ALA A 346 -34.80 3.42 -11.19
CA ALA A 346 -35.30 2.39 -10.27
C ALA A 346 -36.81 2.18 -10.43
N ARG A 347 -37.60 3.27 -10.54
CA ARG A 347 -39.05 3.21 -10.77
C ARG A 347 -39.39 2.56 -12.12
N LYS A 348 -38.68 2.93 -13.19
CA LYS A 348 -38.89 2.36 -14.54
C LYS A 348 -38.59 0.87 -14.60
N LEU A 349 -37.62 0.41 -13.83
CA LEU A 349 -37.20 -0.99 -13.78
C LEU A 349 -37.95 -1.82 -12.72
N GLY A 350 -38.86 -1.20 -11.94
CA GLY A 350 -39.63 -1.88 -10.91
C GLY A 350 -38.81 -2.35 -9.70
N ILE A 351 -37.68 -1.68 -9.43
CA ILE A 351 -36.74 -2.05 -8.37
C ILE A 351 -37.20 -1.44 -7.04
N LYS A 352 -37.03 -2.17 -5.94
CA LYS A 352 -37.42 -1.72 -4.61
C LYS A 352 -36.65 -0.44 -4.24
N THR A 353 -37.38 0.61 -3.89
CA THR A 353 -36.81 1.86 -3.37
C THR A 353 -37.08 1.99 -1.88
N MET A 354 -36.15 2.57 -1.14
CA MET A 354 -36.35 2.93 0.26
C MET A 354 -35.79 4.32 0.55
N ASP A 355 -36.41 5.06 1.47
CA ASP A 355 -35.89 6.36 1.92
C ASP A 355 -34.85 6.21 3.04
N GLU A 356 -34.24 7.34 3.44
CA GLU A 356 -33.21 7.34 4.50
C GLU A 356 -33.75 6.87 5.86
N THR A 357 -35.01 7.17 6.19
CA THR A 357 -35.62 6.80 7.47
C THR A 357 -35.85 5.29 7.53
N GLU A 358 -36.38 4.73 6.44
CA GLU A 358 -36.56 3.29 6.25
C GLU A 358 -35.21 2.56 6.27
N PHE A 359 -34.17 3.16 5.70
CA PHE A 359 -32.82 2.59 5.69
C PHE A 359 -32.23 2.52 7.10
N LEU A 360 -32.35 3.57 7.91
CA LEU A 360 -31.88 3.58 9.30
C LEU A 360 -32.66 2.57 10.16
N ALA A 361 -33.98 2.45 9.97
CA ALA A 361 -34.79 1.45 10.64
C ALA A 361 -34.38 0.01 10.25
N PHE A 362 -34.10 -0.22 8.97
CA PHE A 362 -33.60 -1.49 8.46
C PHE A 362 -32.26 -1.87 9.10
N LEU A 363 -31.32 -0.93 9.22
CA LEU A 363 -30.02 -1.16 9.85
C LEU A 363 -30.16 -1.53 11.32
N ARG A 364 -30.99 -0.81 12.09
CA ARG A 364 -31.26 -1.12 13.50
C ARG A 364 -31.88 -2.51 13.67
N GLY A 365 -32.80 -2.90 12.78
CA GLY A 365 -33.40 -4.23 12.76
C GLY A 365 -32.40 -5.36 12.50
N ASN A 366 -31.25 -5.07 11.87
CA ASN A 366 -30.17 -6.02 11.62
C ASN A 366 -29.00 -5.86 12.61
N GLY A 367 -29.24 -5.26 13.78
CA GLY A 367 -28.25 -5.14 14.86
C GLY A 367 -27.13 -4.12 14.59
N ILE A 368 -27.32 -3.22 13.63
CA ILE A 368 -26.41 -2.11 13.37
C ILE A 368 -26.93 -0.86 14.08
N ASP A 369 -26.16 -0.37 15.05
CA ASP A 369 -26.43 0.92 15.70
C ASP A 369 -25.92 2.07 14.81
N VAL A 370 -26.82 3.01 14.51
CA VAL A 370 -26.65 4.14 13.57
C VAL A 370 -27.24 5.42 14.09
#